data_AF-A0A0Q8CIY3-F1
#
_entry.id   AF-A0A0Q8CIY3-F1
#
_cell.length_a   1.000
_cell.length_b   1.000
_cell.length_c   1.000
_cell.angle_alpha   90.00
_cell.angle_beta   90.00
_cell.angle_gamma   90.00
#
_symmetry.space_group_name_H-M   'P 1'
#
loop_
_entity.id
_entity.type
_entity.pdbx_description
1 polymer ?
#
loop_
_entity_poly.entity_id
_entity_poly.type
_entity_poly.pdbx_seq_one_letter_code
_entity_poly.pdbx_strand_id
1 'polypeptide(L)'
;MFAMVKEDARRKENAYAHFFEWVDSKLSPAFGESAPVAYDDTERPAPQSACPICGHVMEEHEIERSTLNTVVECPTGERLPLKPDNEPLDEFGMPASAERREKVARRH
;
A
#
# COMPACT_ATOMS: atom_id res chain seq x y z
N MET A 1 7.40 45.06 -3.41
CA MET A 1 6.65 43.83 -3.71
C MET A 1 7.52 42.55 -3.76
N PHE A 2 8.80 42.58 -3.34
CA PHE A 2 9.68 41.40 -3.32
C PHE A 2 9.92 40.79 -1.92
N ALA A 3 9.54 41.48 -0.84
CA ALA A 3 9.72 40.98 0.54
C ALA A 3 8.62 39.97 0.95
N MET A 4 7.35 40.25 0.63
CA MET A 4 6.21 39.36 0.92
C MET A 4 6.33 37.97 0.27
N VAL A 5 6.81 37.90 -0.99
CA VAL A 5 7.01 36.62 -1.70
C VAL A 5 8.05 35.73 -0.99
N LYS A 6 9.05 36.33 -0.35
CA LYS A 6 10.09 35.61 0.38
C LYS A 6 9.57 35.07 1.72
N GLU A 7 8.66 35.77 2.37
CA GLU A 7 8.00 35.34 3.62
C GLU A 7 7.00 34.20 3.40
N ASP A 8 6.23 34.23 2.30
CA ASP A 8 5.34 33.13 1.92
C ASP A 8 6.10 31.85 1.53
N ALA A 9 7.25 31.99 0.85
CA ALA A 9 8.14 30.86 0.56
C ALA A 9 8.72 30.27 1.86
N ARG A 10 9.15 31.13 2.80
CA ARG A 10 9.63 30.74 4.14
C ARG A 10 8.55 30.09 5.00
N ARG A 11 7.30 30.51 4.87
CA ARG A 11 6.16 29.92 5.59
C ARG A 11 5.75 28.57 4.99
N LYS A 12 5.86 28.41 3.67
CA LYS A 12 5.60 27.17 2.95
C LYS A 12 6.69 26.11 3.16
N GLU A 13 7.96 26.50 3.20
CA GLU A 13 9.06 25.56 3.50
C GLU A 13 8.95 24.99 4.92
N ASN A 14 8.56 25.83 5.89
CA ASN A 14 8.31 25.39 7.27
C ASN A 14 7.05 24.50 7.37
N ALA A 15 5.98 24.82 6.64
CA ALA A 15 4.76 24.01 6.64
C ALA A 15 4.97 22.61 6.03
N TYR A 16 5.81 22.50 5.00
CA TYR A 16 6.17 21.22 4.40
C TYR A 16 7.00 20.38 5.37
N ALA A 17 8.01 20.97 6.01
CA ALA A 17 8.81 20.29 7.04
C ALA A 17 7.93 19.77 8.19
N HIS A 18 7.04 20.61 8.73
CA HIS A 18 6.12 20.22 9.80
C HIS A 18 5.13 19.13 9.40
N PHE A 19 4.74 19.08 8.12
CA PHE A 19 3.91 17.98 7.62
C PHE A 19 4.69 16.64 7.67
N PHE A 20 5.93 16.59 7.19
CA PHE A 20 6.73 15.36 7.25
C PHE A 20 7.08 14.97 8.69
N GLU A 21 7.37 15.94 9.57
CA GLU A 21 7.55 15.68 11.00
C GLU A 21 6.29 15.10 11.64
N TRP A 22 5.10 15.60 11.26
CA TRP A 22 3.83 15.05 11.75
C TRP A 22 3.56 13.64 11.21
N VAL A 23 3.79 13.40 9.92
CA VAL A 23 3.66 12.08 9.31
C VAL A 23 4.62 11.10 9.98
N ASP A 24 5.89 11.46 10.12
CA ASP A 24 6.92 10.64 10.78
C ASP A 24 6.52 10.36 12.24
N SER A 25 6.07 11.36 12.99
CA SER A 25 5.59 11.19 14.37
C SER A 25 4.39 10.24 14.49
N LYS A 26 3.52 10.18 13.47
CA LYS A 26 2.37 9.27 13.43
C LYS A 26 2.72 7.85 12.98
N LEU A 27 3.71 7.72 12.11
CA LEU A 27 4.13 6.44 11.54
C LEU A 27 5.20 5.75 12.39
N SER A 28 6.09 6.50 13.02
CA SER A 28 7.18 6.01 13.87
C SER A 28 6.74 4.98 14.93
N PRO A 29 5.59 5.12 15.62
CA PRO A 29 5.12 4.10 16.56
C PRO A 29 4.73 2.77 15.91
N ALA A 30 4.27 2.79 14.65
CA ALA A 30 3.90 1.59 13.91
C ALA A 30 5.10 0.87 13.29
N PHE A 31 6.17 1.62 12.99
CA PHE A 31 7.43 1.11 12.43
C PHE A 31 8.53 0.94 13.49
N GLY A 32 8.24 1.22 14.76
CA GLY A 32 9.20 1.18 15.86
C GLY A 32 9.78 -0.23 16.05
N GLU A 33 11.11 -0.28 16.14
CA GLU A 33 11.96 -1.45 16.42
C GLU A 33 11.42 -2.77 15.87
N SER A 34 11.05 -2.78 14.60
CA SER A 34 11.10 -4.02 13.83
C SER A 34 12.59 -4.35 13.70
N ALA A 35 13.15 -5.05 14.69
CA ALA A 35 14.38 -5.79 14.48
C ALA A 35 14.20 -6.49 13.12
N PRO A 36 15.17 -6.43 12.19
CA PRO A 36 15.06 -7.18 10.97
C PRO A 36 14.76 -8.61 11.41
N VAL A 37 13.55 -9.08 11.12
CA VAL A 37 13.23 -10.49 11.34
C VAL A 37 14.35 -11.21 10.61
N ALA A 38 15.09 -12.03 11.35
CA ALA A 38 16.05 -12.91 10.71
C ALA A 38 15.24 -13.61 9.63
N TYR A 39 15.63 -13.44 8.37
CA TYR A 39 15.01 -14.18 7.28
C TYR A 39 15.23 -15.64 7.62
N ASP A 40 14.20 -16.24 8.20
CA ASP A 40 14.20 -17.64 8.51
C ASP A 40 13.92 -18.33 7.17
N ASP A 41 14.96 -18.97 6.62
CA ASP A 41 14.91 -19.71 5.35
C ASP A 41 13.90 -20.88 5.42
N THR A 42 13.27 -21.13 6.57
CA THR A 42 12.20 -22.13 6.74
C THR A 42 10.81 -21.59 6.41
N GLU A 43 10.63 -20.26 6.26
CA GLU A 43 9.46 -19.67 5.59
C GLU A 43 9.63 -19.67 4.06
N ARG A 44 10.10 -20.78 3.49
CA ARG A 44 9.85 -21.02 2.07
C ARG A 44 8.33 -20.95 1.91
N PRO A 45 7.77 -20.02 1.10
CA PRO A 45 6.35 -19.98 0.85
C PRO A 45 5.94 -21.40 0.45
N ALA A 46 4.92 -21.94 1.13
CA ALA A 46 4.47 -23.30 0.86
C ALA A 46 4.36 -23.44 -0.67
N PRO A 47 4.92 -24.48 -1.29
CA PRO A 47 5.03 -24.59 -2.76
C PRO A 47 3.69 -24.41 -3.50
N GLN A 48 2.60 -24.58 -2.75
CA GLN A 48 1.20 -24.43 -3.13
C GLN A 48 0.59 -23.03 -2.92
N SER A 49 1.37 -21.98 -2.67
CA SER A 49 0.81 -20.62 -2.60
C SER A 49 0.32 -20.18 -3.98
N ALA A 50 -0.92 -19.69 -4.03
CA ALA A 50 -1.54 -19.20 -5.26
C ALA A 50 -1.11 -17.75 -5.52
N CYS A 51 -0.80 -17.43 -6.78
CA CYS A 51 -0.55 -16.07 -7.20
C CYS A 51 -1.80 -15.20 -7.01
N PRO A 52 -1.72 -14.04 -6.36
CA PRO A 52 -2.88 -13.18 -6.10
C PRO A 52 -3.42 -12.52 -7.37
N ILE A 53 -2.66 -12.54 -8.47
CA ILE A 53 -3.03 -11.91 -9.74
C ILE A 53 -3.72 -12.89 -10.68
N CYS A 54 -3.18 -14.08 -10.91
CA CYS A 54 -3.74 -15.06 -11.84
C CYS A 54 -4.35 -16.30 -11.17
N GLY A 55 -4.08 -16.53 -9.88
CA GLY A 55 -4.60 -17.68 -9.12
C GLY A 55 -3.86 -19.00 -9.32
N HIS A 56 -2.94 -19.07 -10.30
CA HIS A 56 -2.08 -20.24 -10.52
C HIS A 56 -1.06 -20.43 -9.41
N VAL A 57 -0.54 -21.64 -9.25
CA VAL A 57 0.46 -21.91 -8.22
C VAL A 57 1.76 -21.17 -8.56
N MET A 58 2.47 -20.70 -7.54
CA MET A 58 3.73 -19.96 -7.71
C MET A 58 4.81 -20.78 -8.44
N GLU A 59 4.74 -22.12 -8.40
CA GLU A 59 5.63 -23.01 -9.15
C GLU A 59 5.51 -22.89 -10.67
N GLU A 60 4.36 -22.43 -11.18
CA GLU A 60 4.13 -22.20 -12.62
C GLU A 60 4.69 -20.84 -13.10
N HIS A 61 5.19 -20.00 -12.19
CA HIS A 61 5.68 -18.66 -12.51
C HIS A 61 7.17 -18.65 -12.79
N GLU A 62 7.59 -17.86 -13.77
CA GLU A 62 9.01 -17.60 -14.03
C GLU A 62 9.47 -16.39 -13.21
N ILE A 63 10.56 -16.55 -12.45
CA ILE A 63 11.12 -15.47 -11.62
C ILE A 63 12.46 -15.04 -12.24
N GLU A 64 12.43 -13.94 -12.96
CA GLU A 64 13.60 -13.32 -13.57
C GLU A 64 14.37 -12.50 -12.53
N ARG A 65 15.64 -12.87 -12.30
CA ARG A 65 16.52 -12.30 -11.26
C ARG A 65 17.80 -11.68 -11.83
N SER A 66 17.89 -11.52 -13.15
CA SER A 66 19.08 -10.99 -13.83
C SER A 66 19.34 -9.50 -13.60
N THR A 67 18.34 -8.75 -13.12
CA THR A 67 18.49 -7.31 -12.83
C THR A 67 18.38 -7.00 -11.34
N LEU A 68 18.66 -5.75 -10.96
CA LEU A 68 18.43 -5.27 -9.58
C LEU A 68 16.96 -5.41 -9.15
N ASN A 69 16.03 -5.48 -10.11
CA ASN A 69 14.63 -5.74 -9.86
C ASN A 69 14.34 -7.23 -10.13
N THR A 70 13.83 -7.92 -9.11
CA THR A 70 13.25 -9.25 -9.32
C THR A 70 11.87 -9.09 -9.94
N VAL A 71 11.65 -9.71 -11.10
CA VAL A 71 10.36 -9.69 -11.81
C VAL A 71 9.77 -11.09 -11.78
N VAL A 72 8.46 -11.17 -11.57
CA VAL A 72 7.70 -12.44 -11.61
C VAL A 72 6.76 -12.39 -12.80
N GLU A 73 6.89 -13.37 -13.70
CA GLU A 73 6.07 -13.52 -14.89
C GLU A 73 4.96 -14.56 -14.65
N CYS A 74 3.71 -14.18 -14.96
CA CYS A 74 2.57 -15.07 -14.82
C CYS A 74 2.51 -16.07 -16.00
N PRO A 75 2.13 -17.34 -15.75
CA PRO A 75 1.95 -18.33 -16.81
C PRO A 75 0.77 -18.00 -17.75
N THR A 76 -0.14 -17.15 -17.29
CA THR A 76 -1.32 -16.72 -18.02
C THR A 76 -1.33 -15.19 -18.17
N GLY A 77 -1.89 -14.71 -19.29
CA GLY A 77 -2.28 -13.30 -19.43
C GLY A 77 -3.58 -12.96 -18.71
N GLU A 78 -4.33 -13.99 -18.28
CA GLU A 78 -5.58 -13.83 -17.54
C GLU A 78 -5.30 -13.39 -16.10
N ARG A 79 -5.91 -12.28 -15.73
CA ARG A 79 -5.94 -11.79 -14.34
C ARG A 79 -7.24 -12.25 -13.71
N LEU A 80 -7.17 -12.73 -12.48
CA LEU A 80 -8.35 -12.98 -11.66
C LEU A 80 -9.20 -11.71 -11.64
N PRO A 81 -10.53 -11.84 -11.73
CA PRO A 81 -11.39 -10.70 -11.53
C PRO A 81 -11.09 -10.09 -10.16
N LEU A 82 -10.93 -8.76 -10.12
CA LEU A 82 -10.93 -8.01 -8.88
C LEU A 82 -12.15 -8.48 -8.09
N LYS A 83 -11.94 -8.89 -6.84
CA LYS A 83 -13.04 -9.31 -5.98
C LYS A 83 -14.06 -8.16 -5.97
N PRO A 84 -15.33 -8.38 -6.33
CA PRO A 84 -16.32 -7.31 -6.30
C PRO A 84 -16.58 -6.96 -4.83
N ASP A 85 -15.85 -5.98 -4.32
CA ASP A 85 -16.12 -5.33 -3.05
C ASP A 85 -17.10 -4.19 -3.31
N ASN A 86 -18.39 -4.53 -3.38
CA ASN A 86 -19.47 -3.53 -3.36
C ASN A 86 -19.61 -2.85 -1.98
N GLU A 87 -18.55 -2.86 -1.17
CA GLU A 87 -18.53 -2.20 0.11
C GLU A 87 -18.47 -0.69 -0.12
N PRO A 88 -19.31 0.10 0.55
CA PRO A 88 -19.23 1.56 0.42
C PRO A 88 -17.84 2.02 0.81
N LEU A 89 -17.12 2.67 -0.10
CA LEU A 89 -15.78 3.21 0.15
C LEU A 89 -15.87 4.68 0.58
N ASP A 90 -14.87 5.12 1.34
CA ASP A 90 -14.67 6.54 1.66
C ASP A 90 -13.83 7.27 0.60
N GLU A 91 -13.43 8.51 0.90
CA GLU A 91 -12.63 9.37 0.00
C GLU A 91 -11.20 8.84 -0.23
N PHE A 92 -10.74 7.87 0.58
CA PHE A 92 -9.41 7.27 0.49
C PHE A 92 -9.44 5.86 -0.12
N GLY A 93 -10.61 5.38 -0.55
CA GLY A 93 -10.76 4.01 -1.06
C GLY A 93 -10.72 2.95 0.04
N MET A 94 -10.90 3.33 1.29
CA MET A 94 -11.01 2.40 2.42
C MET A 94 -12.48 2.06 2.67
N PRO A 95 -12.79 0.92 3.32
CA PRO A 95 -14.15 0.64 3.76
C PRO A 95 -14.71 1.79 4.59
N ALA A 96 -15.86 2.32 4.21
CA ALA A 96 -16.48 3.43 4.90
C ALA A 96 -16.73 3.07 6.38
N SER A 97 -16.70 4.08 7.25
CA SER A 97 -16.99 3.87 8.68
C SER A 97 -18.35 3.20 8.89
N ALA A 98 -18.52 2.49 10.01
CA ALA A 98 -19.78 1.81 10.33
C ALA A 98 -21.00 2.74 10.23
N GLU A 99 -20.87 3.97 10.73
CA GLU A 99 -21.91 5.01 10.64
C GLU A 99 -22.24 5.39 9.19
N ARG A 100 -21.21 5.54 8.34
CA ARG A 100 -21.38 5.89 6.92
C ARG A 100 -21.96 4.73 6.13
N ARG A 101 -21.55 3.48 6.44
CA ARG A 101 -22.11 2.25 5.87
C ARG A 101 -23.60 2.10 6.16
N GLU A 102 -24.02 2.32 7.41
CA GLU A 102 -25.44 2.30 7.79
C GLU A 102 -26.25 3.36 7.02
N LYS A 103 -25.69 4.57 6.88
CA LYS A 103 -26.33 5.65 6.13
C LYS A 103 -26.48 5.35 4.64
N VAL A 104 -25.49 4.68 4.03
CA VAL A 104 -25.56 4.24 2.62
C VAL A 104 -26.54 3.09 2.47
N ALA A 105 -26.54 2.12 3.38
CA ALA A 105 -27.48 0.98 3.36
C ALA A 105 -28.95 1.43 3.47
N ARG A 106 -29.23 2.51 4.19
CA ARG A 106 -30.59 3.08 4.31
C ARG A 106 -31.07 3.87 3.07
N ARG A 107 -30.17 4.16 2.12
CA ARG A 107 -30.48 4.93 0.90
C ARG A 107 -30.77 4.05 -0.32
N HIS A 108 -30.44 2.77 -0.24
CA HIS A 108 -30.79 1.74 -1.22
C HIS A 108 -32.00 0.93 -0.71
#